data_AF-A0A0N8PVC4-F1
#
_entry.id   AF-A0A0N8PVC4-F1
#
_cell.length_a   1.000
_cell.length_b   1.000
_cell.length_c   1.000
_cell.angle_alpha   90.00
_cell.angle_beta   90.00
_cell.angle_gamma   90.00
#
_symmetry.space_group_name_H-M   'P 1'
#
loop_
_entity.id
_entity.type
_entity.pdbx_description
1 polymer ?
#
loop_
_entity_poly.entity_id
_entity_poly.type
_entity_poly.pdbx_seq_one_letter_code
_entity_poly.pdbx_strand_id
1 'polypeptide(L)'
;MRKLKAFYKANNFPIVTFRRYWKDASISELIVDLFFPVVLAAVLLYFTSFTADKLSVLIEKFQQVSGQVIAAISILAGFNIASITILSTITGGPARKLKETKTSDGKLRLFDTVVCFFTWAVIIQLIVVFSSIILYYIGSFIPEPLKKWPIYWWAWGLAGLWLVIAIHSILLSIRNMKTLYLYLTYKETENTSTPQK
;
A
#
# COMPACT_ATOMS: atom_id res chain seq x y z
N MET A 1 27.90 -3.04 20.03
CA MET A 1 26.47 -3.43 20.14
C MET A 1 25.50 -2.30 20.51
N ARG A 2 25.82 -1.38 21.45
CA ARG A 2 24.92 -0.28 21.86
C ARG A 2 24.50 0.66 20.71
N LYS A 3 25.44 1.02 19.82
CA LYS A 3 25.18 1.83 18.62
C LYS A 3 24.24 1.15 17.60
N LEU A 4 24.36 -0.18 17.44
CA LEU A 4 23.52 -0.97 16.54
C LEU A 4 22.06 -1.04 17.05
N LYS A 5 21.87 -1.20 18.37
CA LYS A 5 20.53 -1.15 18.99
C LYS A 5 19.90 0.23 18.87
N ALA A 6 20.68 1.30 19.03
CA ALA A 6 20.19 2.67 18.85
C ALA A 6 19.78 2.93 17.39
N PHE A 7 20.58 2.46 16.42
CA PHE A 7 20.27 2.55 15.00
C PHE A 7 18.97 1.81 14.64
N TYR A 8 18.79 0.57 15.13
CA TYR A 8 17.56 -0.18 14.88
C TYR A 8 16.35 0.48 15.55
N LYS A 9 16.50 1.00 16.77
CA LYS A 9 15.43 1.73 17.47
C LYS A 9 15.03 3.01 16.75
N ALA A 10 15.97 3.69 16.08
CA ALA A 10 15.67 4.90 15.30
C ALA A 10 14.98 4.59 13.95
N ASN A 11 15.29 3.45 13.33
CA ASN A 11 14.77 3.06 12.01
C ASN A 11 13.61 2.06 12.06
N ASN A 12 13.06 1.77 13.24
CA ASN A 12 11.95 0.81 13.39
C ASN A 12 10.60 1.38 12.95
N PHE A 13 10.56 2.60 12.42
CA PHE A 13 9.34 3.29 12.00
C PHE A 13 8.45 2.45 11.07
N PRO A 14 8.96 1.80 10.00
CA PRO A 14 8.12 0.94 9.16
C PRO A 14 7.48 -0.21 9.92
N ILE A 15 8.20 -0.80 10.87
CA ILE A 15 7.72 -1.94 11.68
C ILE A 15 6.66 -1.48 12.68
N VAL A 16 6.87 -0.32 13.30
CA VAL A 16 5.89 0.27 14.24
C VAL A 16 4.60 0.62 13.52
N THR A 17 4.70 1.25 12.35
CA THR A 17 3.55 1.62 11.52
C THR A 17 2.82 0.38 11.01
N PHE A 18 3.54 -0.66 10.58
CA PHE A 18 2.94 -1.93 10.18
C PHE A 18 2.15 -2.59 11.33
N ARG A 19 2.74 -2.66 12.53
CA ARG A 19 2.07 -3.28 13.68
C ARG A 19 0.81 -2.53 14.09
N ARG A 20 0.84 -1.20 14.03
CA ARG A 20 -0.34 -0.37 14.30
C ARG A 20 -1.40 -0.56 13.24
N TYR A 21 -1.00 -0.52 11.97
CA TYR A 21 -1.86 -0.79 10.83
C TYR A 21 -2.61 -2.13 10.98
N TRP A 22 -1.87 -3.20 11.25
CA TRP A 22 -2.45 -4.55 11.37
C TRP A 22 -3.43 -4.67 12.55
N LYS A 23 -3.15 -3.97 13.64
CA LYS A 23 -4.00 -3.99 14.83
C LYS A 23 -5.29 -3.21 14.64
N ASP A 24 -5.21 -2.07 13.95
CA ASP A 24 -6.31 -1.13 13.82
C ASP A 24 -7.19 -1.39 12.58
N ALA A 25 -6.73 -2.20 11.63
CA ALA A 25 -7.48 -2.60 10.45
C ALA A 25 -8.56 -3.64 10.79
N SER A 26 -9.75 -3.50 10.19
CA SER A 26 -10.81 -4.51 10.34
C SER A 26 -10.47 -5.81 9.62
N ILE A 27 -11.04 -6.93 10.07
CA ILE A 27 -10.84 -8.25 9.45
C ILE A 27 -11.27 -8.23 7.97
N SER A 28 -12.39 -7.56 7.65
CA SER A 28 -12.85 -7.41 6.26
C SER A 28 -11.87 -6.64 5.40
N GLU A 29 -11.25 -5.57 5.94
CA GLU A 29 -10.23 -4.81 5.22
C GLU A 29 -8.98 -5.63 4.99
N LEU A 30 -8.51 -6.37 6.00
CA LEU A 30 -7.33 -7.23 5.87
C LEU A 30 -7.54 -8.34 4.83
N ILE A 31 -8.74 -8.92 4.75
CA ILE A 31 -9.07 -9.92 3.74
C ILE A 31 -9.00 -9.30 2.34
N VAL A 32 -9.66 -8.17 2.12
CA VAL A 32 -9.62 -7.48 0.81
C VAL A 32 -8.20 -7.07 0.47
N ASP A 33 -7.45 -6.55 1.43
CA ASP A 33 -6.10 -6.04 1.19
C ASP A 33 -5.09 -7.15 0.94
N LEU A 34 -5.25 -8.37 1.46
CA LEU A 34 -4.26 -9.44 1.30
C LEU A 34 -4.69 -10.56 0.36
N PHE A 35 -5.93 -11.01 0.47
CA PHE A 35 -6.42 -12.13 -0.33
C PHE A 35 -6.67 -11.70 -1.78
N PHE A 36 -7.29 -10.53 -1.99
CA PHE A 36 -7.63 -10.08 -3.34
C PHE A 36 -6.39 -9.84 -4.23
N PRO A 37 -5.28 -9.21 -3.76
CA PRO A 37 -4.05 -9.13 -4.54
C PRO A 37 -3.46 -10.48 -4.93
N VAL A 38 -3.51 -11.46 -4.03
CA VAL A 38 -2.98 -12.81 -4.30
C VAL A 38 -3.78 -13.48 -5.40
N VAL A 39 -5.11 -13.44 -5.32
CA VAL A 39 -5.99 -14.00 -6.36
C VAL A 39 -5.78 -13.28 -7.69
N LEU A 40 -5.75 -11.94 -7.70
CA LEU A 40 -5.59 -11.17 -8.92
C LEU A 40 -4.21 -11.41 -9.57
N ALA A 41 -3.14 -11.45 -8.77
CA ALA A 41 -1.80 -11.76 -9.26
C ALA A 41 -1.72 -13.18 -9.84
N ALA A 42 -2.33 -14.17 -9.19
CA ALA A 42 -2.38 -15.54 -9.69
C ALA A 42 -3.08 -15.63 -11.05
N VAL A 43 -4.23 -14.94 -11.21
CA VAL A 43 -4.96 -14.88 -12.49
C VAL A 43 -4.12 -14.22 -13.58
N LEU A 44 -3.47 -13.09 -13.29
CA LEU A 44 -2.63 -12.38 -14.26
C LEU A 44 -1.40 -13.22 -14.68
N LEU A 45 -0.76 -13.90 -13.74
CA LEU A 45 0.36 -14.80 -14.04
C LEU A 45 -0.08 -16.02 -14.83
N TYR A 46 -1.26 -16.57 -14.53
CA TYR A 46 -1.84 -17.67 -15.30
C TYR A 46 -2.01 -17.27 -16.77
N PHE A 47 -2.61 -16.11 -17.05
CA PHE A 47 -2.69 -15.61 -18.43
C PHE A 47 -1.34 -15.32 -19.06
N THR A 48 -0.39 -14.80 -18.29
CA THR A 48 0.98 -14.56 -18.76
C THR A 48 1.67 -15.86 -19.18
N SER A 49 1.41 -16.96 -18.46
CA SER A 49 2.03 -18.27 -18.73
C SER A 49 1.69 -18.84 -20.11
N PHE A 50 0.57 -18.44 -20.73
CA PHE A 50 0.24 -18.84 -22.10
C PHE A 50 1.08 -18.16 -23.18
N THR A 51 1.78 -17.08 -22.83
CA THR A 51 2.54 -16.25 -23.78
C THR A 51 4.03 -16.20 -23.49
N ALA A 52 4.42 -16.55 -22.27
CA ALA A 52 5.80 -16.47 -21.79
C ALA A 52 6.40 -17.87 -21.68
N ASP A 53 7.03 -18.34 -22.75
CA ASP A 53 7.72 -19.63 -22.76
C ASP A 53 9.20 -19.53 -22.36
N LYS A 54 9.76 -18.31 -22.44
CA LYS A 54 11.18 -18.02 -22.20
C LYS A 54 11.33 -16.95 -21.13
N LEU A 55 12.41 -17.04 -20.35
CA LEU A 55 12.73 -16.06 -19.33
C LEU A 55 12.84 -14.64 -19.88
N SER A 56 13.40 -14.47 -21.09
CA SER A 56 13.48 -13.16 -21.74
C SER A 56 12.12 -12.49 -21.95
N VAL A 57 11.12 -13.28 -22.36
CA VAL A 57 9.75 -12.78 -22.62
C VAL A 57 9.10 -12.38 -21.31
N LEU A 58 9.25 -13.18 -20.26
CA LEU A 58 8.73 -12.84 -18.93
C LEU A 58 9.32 -11.51 -18.43
N ILE A 59 10.63 -11.34 -18.57
CA ILE A 59 11.34 -10.14 -18.09
C ILE A 59 10.93 -8.91 -18.88
N GLU A 60 10.79 -9.01 -20.21
CA GLU A 60 10.32 -7.92 -21.06
C GLU A 60 8.91 -7.47 -20.64
N LYS A 61 7.97 -8.41 -20.45
CA LYS A 61 6.63 -8.11 -19.96
C LYS A 61 6.65 -7.45 -18.58
N PHE A 62 7.49 -7.96 -17.68
CA PHE A 62 7.65 -7.38 -16.35
C PHE A 62 8.25 -5.97 -16.38
N GLN A 63 9.24 -5.70 -17.24
CA GLN A 63 9.83 -4.37 -17.39
C GLN A 63 8.80 -3.37 -17.93
N GLN A 64 7.99 -3.78 -18.91
CA GLN A 64 6.91 -2.95 -19.45
C GLN A 64 5.87 -2.59 -18.38
N VAL A 65 5.39 -3.59 -17.63
CA VAL A 65 4.42 -3.39 -16.55
C VAL A 65 5.03 -2.59 -15.39
N SER A 66 6.30 -2.84 -15.05
CA SER A 66 7.03 -2.14 -14.00
C SER A 66 7.06 -0.63 -14.23
N GLY A 67 7.28 -0.17 -15.46
CA GLY A 67 7.22 1.26 -15.80
C GLY A 67 5.85 1.88 -15.50
N GLN A 68 4.77 1.18 -15.86
CA GLN A 68 3.40 1.62 -15.58
C GLN A 68 3.08 1.62 -14.08
N VAL A 69 3.54 0.58 -13.36
CA VAL A 69 3.38 0.48 -11.90
C VAL A 69 4.13 1.60 -11.20
N ILE A 70 5.37 1.91 -11.59
CA ILE A 70 6.14 3.03 -11.01
C ILE A 70 5.38 4.35 -11.19
N ALA A 71 4.85 4.61 -12.38
CA ALA A 71 4.08 5.82 -12.65
C ALA A 71 2.80 5.90 -11.79
N ALA A 72 2.01 4.83 -11.76
CA ALA A 72 0.78 4.76 -10.97
C ALA A 72 1.05 4.92 -9.46
N ILE A 73 2.06 4.23 -8.95
CA ILE A 73 2.44 4.29 -7.53
C ILE A 73 2.98 5.69 -7.17
N SER A 74 3.72 6.35 -8.06
CA SER A 74 4.20 7.72 -7.82
C SER A 74 3.04 8.71 -7.68
N ILE A 75 2.02 8.58 -8.53
CA ILE A 75 0.80 9.40 -8.44
C ILE A 75 0.07 9.12 -7.12
N LEU A 76 -0.13 7.85 -6.78
CA LEU A 76 -0.84 7.46 -5.55
C LEU A 76 -0.07 7.88 -4.28
N ALA A 77 1.26 7.84 -4.29
CA ALA A 77 2.08 8.31 -3.18
C ALA A 77 1.95 9.83 -3.01
N GLY A 78 1.99 10.59 -4.11
CA GLY A 78 1.73 12.03 -4.10
C GLY A 78 0.34 12.36 -3.54
N PHE A 79 -0.69 11.63 -3.97
CA PHE A 79 -2.05 11.77 -3.44
C PHE A 79 -2.12 11.49 -1.93
N ASN A 80 -1.48 10.41 -1.47
CA ASN A 80 -1.48 10.04 -0.05
C ASN A 80 -0.79 11.11 0.82
N ILE A 81 0.34 11.65 0.36
CA ILE A 81 1.06 12.73 1.05
C ILE A 81 0.23 14.01 1.06
N ALA A 82 -0.35 14.40 -0.09
CA ALA A 82 -1.21 15.59 -0.17
C ALA A 82 -2.43 15.49 0.76
N SER A 83 -3.04 14.30 0.85
CA SER A 83 -4.17 14.04 1.75
C SER A 83 -3.78 14.22 3.22
N ILE A 84 -2.62 13.70 3.65
CA ILE A 84 -2.10 13.93 5.01
C ILE A 84 -1.88 15.44 5.25
N THR A 85 -1.27 16.15 4.30
CA THR A 85 -1.03 17.59 4.41
C THR A 85 -2.33 18.38 4.55
N ILE A 86 -3.35 18.09 3.74
CA ILE A 86 -4.67 18.73 3.86
C ILE A 86 -5.30 18.41 5.22
N LEU A 87 -5.34 17.14 5.62
CA LEU A 87 -5.89 16.74 6.91
C LEU A 87 -5.17 17.40 8.10
N SER A 88 -3.85 17.54 8.03
CA SER A 88 -3.06 18.17 9.10
C SER A 88 -3.32 19.68 9.22
N THR A 89 -3.51 20.37 8.08
CA THR A 89 -3.69 21.83 8.01
C THR A 89 -5.11 22.29 8.34
N ILE A 90 -6.12 21.43 8.23
CA ILE A 90 -7.47 21.79 8.64
C ILE A 90 -7.55 21.91 10.17
N THR A 91 -7.87 23.10 10.65
CA THR A 91 -8.00 23.45 12.08
C THR A 91 -9.45 23.58 12.57
N GLY A 92 -10.44 23.54 11.66
CA GLY A 92 -11.87 23.71 11.96
C GLY A 92 -12.77 22.64 11.32
N GLY A 93 -14.07 22.69 11.61
CA GLY A 93 -15.08 21.80 11.00
C GLY A 93 -14.98 20.32 11.42
N PRO A 94 -15.43 19.37 10.58
CA PRO A 94 -15.41 17.93 10.87
C PRO A 94 -14.02 17.39 11.26
N ALA A 95 -12.95 17.96 10.69
CA ALA A 95 -11.57 17.57 11.00
C ALA A 95 -11.10 17.94 12.42
N ARG A 96 -11.68 18.98 13.04
CA ARG A 96 -11.41 19.32 14.44
C ARG A 96 -12.05 18.29 15.38
N LYS A 97 -13.30 17.91 15.11
CA LYS A 97 -13.98 16.82 15.85
C LYS A 97 -13.18 15.52 15.74
N LEU A 98 -12.63 15.19 14.57
CA LEU A 98 -11.75 14.01 14.36
C LEU A 98 -10.46 14.01 15.21
N LYS A 99 -9.88 15.19 15.48
CA LYS A 99 -8.73 15.34 16.38
C LYS A 99 -9.14 15.18 17.86
N GLU A 100 -10.42 15.27 18.18
CA GLU A 100 -10.98 15.20 19.54
C GLU A 100 -11.67 13.84 19.81
N THR A 101 -12.22 13.18 18.79
CA THR A 101 -12.89 11.87 18.86
C THR A 101 -11.90 10.71 19.02
N LYS A 102 -12.09 9.92 20.07
CA LYS A 102 -11.33 8.69 20.31
C LYS A 102 -11.92 7.53 19.48
N THR A 103 -11.05 6.61 19.09
CA THR A 103 -11.39 5.30 18.50
C THR A 103 -12.23 4.46 19.46
N SER A 104 -12.91 3.43 18.96
CA SER A 104 -13.79 2.53 19.75
C SER A 104 -13.09 1.87 20.96
N ASP A 105 -11.76 1.77 20.91
CA ASP A 105 -10.89 1.24 21.97
C ASP A 105 -10.42 2.31 22.98
N GLY A 106 -10.77 3.59 22.77
CA GLY A 106 -10.42 4.73 23.63
C GLY A 106 -8.94 5.13 23.65
N LYS A 107 -8.07 4.39 22.94
CA LYS A 107 -6.60 4.50 23.02
C LYS A 107 -5.97 5.51 22.06
N LEU A 108 -6.59 5.76 20.91
CA LEU A 108 -6.08 6.64 19.86
C LEU A 108 -7.16 7.59 19.34
N ARG A 109 -6.76 8.76 18.85
CA ARG A 109 -7.68 9.66 18.12
C ARG A 109 -7.89 9.09 16.73
N LEU A 110 -9.10 9.26 16.19
CA LEU A 110 -9.42 8.77 14.85
C LEU A 110 -8.47 9.33 13.79
N PHE A 111 -8.11 10.61 13.95
CA PHE A 111 -7.09 11.28 13.15
C PHE A 111 -5.75 10.54 13.09
N ASP A 112 -5.25 10.04 14.23
CA ASP A 112 -3.97 9.34 14.31
C ASP A 112 -4.00 8.02 13.53
N THR A 113 -5.13 7.31 13.57
CA THR A 113 -5.35 6.07 12.80
C THR A 113 -5.32 6.35 11.29
N VAL A 114 -5.99 7.42 10.84
CA VAL A 114 -5.96 7.81 9.42
C VAL A 114 -4.56 8.15 8.96
N VAL A 115 -3.85 8.98 9.71
CA VAL A 115 -2.46 9.32 9.39
C VAL A 115 -1.59 8.06 9.36
N CYS A 116 -1.81 7.11 10.27
CA CYS A 116 -1.09 5.83 10.26
C CYS A 116 -1.36 5.00 9.00
N PHE A 117 -2.61 4.93 8.53
CA PHE A 117 -2.98 4.18 7.33
C PHE A 117 -2.41 4.79 6.04
N PHE A 118 -2.46 6.11 5.93
CA PHE A 118 -1.85 6.83 4.81
C PHE A 118 -0.32 6.68 4.82
N THR A 119 0.30 6.82 5.99
CA THR A 119 1.74 6.61 6.15
C THR A 119 2.16 5.20 5.77
N TRP A 120 1.41 4.18 6.19
CA TRP A 120 1.68 2.79 5.81
C TRP A 120 1.63 2.58 4.30
N ALA A 121 0.60 3.12 3.64
CA ALA A 121 0.49 3.04 2.19
C ALA A 121 1.70 3.68 1.49
N VAL A 122 2.14 4.88 1.92
CA VAL A 122 3.33 5.54 1.37
C VAL A 122 4.60 4.69 1.55
N ILE A 123 4.77 4.04 2.69
CA ILE A 123 5.93 3.15 2.93
C ILE A 123 5.92 1.96 1.95
N ILE A 124 4.78 1.28 1.81
CA ILE A 124 4.66 0.15 0.86
C ILE A 124 4.87 0.62 -0.58
N GLN A 125 4.33 1.78 -0.96
CA GLN A 125 4.52 2.38 -2.28
C GLN A 125 6.00 2.64 -2.59
N LEU A 126 6.75 3.19 -1.65
CA LEU A 126 8.20 3.39 -1.81
C LEU A 126 8.94 2.07 -1.94
N ILE A 127 8.56 1.03 -1.21
CA ILE A 127 9.12 -0.31 -1.36
C ILE A 127 8.85 -0.87 -2.75
N VAL A 128 7.62 -0.73 -3.26
CA VAL A 128 7.26 -1.16 -4.62
C VAL A 128 8.13 -0.43 -5.64
N VAL A 129 8.16 0.90 -5.62
CA VAL A 129 8.96 1.69 -6.58
C VAL A 129 10.43 1.31 -6.53
N PHE A 130 11.01 1.23 -5.34
CA PHE A 130 12.42 0.88 -5.17
C PHE A 130 12.71 -0.53 -5.68
N SER A 131 11.88 -1.52 -5.34
CA SER A 131 12.01 -2.89 -5.84
C SER A 131 11.86 -2.96 -7.37
N SER A 132 10.93 -2.19 -7.95
CA SER A 132 10.71 -2.10 -9.40
C SER A 132 11.91 -1.54 -10.13
N ILE A 133 12.56 -0.51 -9.59
CA ILE A 133 13.81 0.06 -10.15
C ILE A 133 14.94 -0.99 -10.11
N ILE A 134 15.12 -1.68 -8.98
CA ILE A 134 16.13 -2.73 -8.84
C ILE A 134 15.88 -3.86 -9.84
N LEU A 135 14.65 -4.36 -9.92
CA LEU A 135 14.29 -5.44 -10.83
C LEU A 135 14.44 -5.02 -12.30
N TYR A 136 14.06 -3.79 -12.65
CA TYR A 136 14.25 -3.24 -13.98
C TYR A 136 15.74 -3.19 -14.35
N TYR A 137 16.58 -2.70 -13.43
CA TYR A 137 18.04 -2.66 -13.61
C TYR A 137 18.60 -4.07 -13.79
N ILE A 138 18.36 -4.98 -12.84
CA ILE A 138 18.85 -6.37 -12.91
C ILE A 138 18.41 -7.03 -14.23
N GLY A 139 17.13 -6.89 -14.61
CA GLY A 139 16.59 -7.45 -15.84
C GLY A 139 17.29 -6.94 -17.11
N SER A 140 17.74 -5.68 -17.11
CA SER A 140 18.43 -5.05 -18.23
C SER A 140 19.85 -5.58 -18.44
N PHE A 141 20.49 -6.09 -17.38
CA PHE A 141 21.87 -6.60 -17.41
C PHE A 141 21.97 -8.12 -17.43
N ILE A 142 20.88 -8.83 -17.76
CA ILE A 142 20.90 -10.29 -17.84
C ILE A 142 21.72 -10.73 -19.06
N PRO A 143 22.76 -11.57 -18.88
CA PRO A 143 23.58 -12.06 -19.98
C PRO A 143 22.77 -12.96 -20.94
N GLU A 144 23.10 -12.90 -22.24
CA GLU A 144 22.41 -13.60 -23.33
C GLU A 144 22.17 -15.11 -23.11
N PRO A 145 23.08 -15.89 -22.50
CA PRO A 145 22.83 -17.30 -22.21
C PRO A 145 21.62 -17.53 -21.28
N LEU A 146 21.41 -16.63 -20.30
CA LEU A 146 20.30 -16.72 -19.35
C LEU A 146 18.97 -16.35 -19.99
N LYS A 147 18.97 -15.49 -21.02
CA LYS A 147 17.74 -15.09 -21.74
C LYS A 147 17.04 -16.26 -22.41
N LYS A 148 17.79 -17.29 -22.81
CA LYS A 148 17.26 -18.49 -23.47
C LYS A 148 16.75 -19.54 -22.49
N TRP A 149 16.94 -19.35 -21.19
CA TRP A 149 16.51 -20.33 -20.20
C TRP A 149 14.98 -20.47 -20.17
N PRO A 150 14.47 -21.69 -19.95
CA PRO A 150 13.07 -21.87 -19.61
C PRO A 150 12.76 -21.16 -18.29
N ILE A 151 11.50 -20.81 -18.10
CA ILE A 151 11.09 -20.13 -16.87
C ILE A 151 11.00 -21.15 -15.74
N TYR A 152 11.95 -21.06 -14.80
CA TYR A 152 11.93 -21.87 -13.58
C TYR A 152 10.90 -21.34 -12.57
N TRP A 153 10.46 -22.21 -11.66
CA TRP A 153 9.46 -21.90 -10.63
C TRP A 153 9.83 -20.69 -9.75
N TRP A 154 11.12 -20.44 -9.50
CA TRP A 154 11.58 -19.30 -8.71
C TRP A 154 11.29 -17.96 -9.42
N ALA A 155 11.35 -17.93 -10.75
CA ALA A 155 11.08 -16.72 -11.53
C ALA A 155 9.59 -16.37 -11.47
N TRP A 156 8.72 -17.39 -11.55
CA TRP A 156 7.28 -17.22 -11.30
C TRP A 156 6.98 -16.78 -9.86
N GLY A 157 7.70 -17.32 -8.88
CA GLY A 157 7.57 -16.92 -7.48
C GLY A 157 7.93 -15.45 -7.24
N LEU A 158 9.06 -14.98 -7.79
CA LEU A 158 9.49 -13.58 -7.70
C LEU A 158 8.52 -12.65 -8.44
N ALA A 159 8.13 -13.03 -9.66
CA ALA A 159 7.13 -12.34 -10.46
C ALA A 159 5.81 -12.17 -9.70
N GLY A 160 5.32 -13.25 -9.10
CA GLY A 160 4.08 -13.27 -8.32
C GLY A 160 4.19 -12.43 -7.07
N LEU A 161 5.26 -12.58 -6.30
CA LEU A 161 5.47 -11.80 -5.08
C LEU A 161 5.49 -10.30 -5.38
N TRP A 162 6.24 -9.87 -6.40
CA TRP A 162 6.28 -8.47 -6.80
C TRP A 162 4.90 -7.96 -7.23
N LEU A 163 4.17 -8.73 -8.04
CA LEU A 163 2.84 -8.36 -8.53
C LEU A 163 1.82 -8.26 -7.40
N VAL A 164 1.85 -9.19 -6.44
CA VAL A 164 1.02 -9.15 -5.23
C VAL A 164 1.29 -7.88 -4.43
N ILE A 165 2.55 -7.53 -4.19
CA ILE A 165 2.89 -6.32 -3.43
C ILE A 165 2.46 -5.07 -4.19
N ALA A 166 2.62 -5.03 -5.51
CA ALA A 166 2.19 -3.91 -6.35
C ALA A 166 0.66 -3.71 -6.29
N ILE A 167 -0.11 -4.77 -6.48
CA ILE A 167 -1.58 -4.72 -6.41
C ILE A 167 -2.04 -4.36 -4.99
N HIS A 168 -1.45 -4.97 -3.96
CA HIS A 168 -1.70 -4.64 -2.56
C HIS A 168 -1.50 -3.14 -2.29
N SER A 169 -0.41 -2.57 -2.80
CA SER A 169 -0.11 -1.15 -2.65
C SER A 169 -1.16 -0.24 -3.29
N ILE A 170 -1.73 -0.64 -4.43
CA ILE A 170 -2.80 0.10 -5.11
C ILE A 170 -4.08 0.04 -4.29
N LEU A 171 -4.47 -1.15 -3.83
CA LEU A 171 -5.68 -1.33 -3.01
C LEU A 171 -5.62 -0.56 -1.70
N LEU A 172 -4.47 -0.56 -1.02
CA LEU A 172 -4.26 0.26 0.18
C LEU A 172 -4.57 1.74 -0.08
N SER A 173 -4.17 2.26 -1.24
CA SER A 173 -4.43 3.65 -1.62
C SER A 173 -5.90 3.91 -1.95
N ILE A 174 -6.56 2.98 -2.65
CA ILE A 174 -8.00 3.06 -2.92
C ILE A 174 -8.78 3.06 -1.61
N ARG A 175 -8.43 2.19 -0.66
CA ARG A 175 -9.04 2.18 0.66
C ARG A 175 -8.81 3.49 1.39
N ASN A 176 -7.58 3.99 1.40
CA ASN A 176 -7.27 5.28 2.04
C ASN A 176 -8.10 6.43 1.45
N MET A 177 -8.32 6.43 0.12
CA MET A 177 -9.20 7.38 -0.54
C MET A 177 -10.67 7.22 -0.12
N LYS A 178 -11.20 5.99 -0.04
CA LYS A 178 -12.55 5.71 0.48
C LYS A 178 -12.69 6.22 1.91
N THR A 179 -11.71 5.91 2.75
CA THR A 179 -11.65 6.31 4.16
C THR A 179 -11.66 7.84 4.27
N LEU A 180 -10.82 8.54 3.50
CA LEU A 180 -10.82 10.01 3.44
C LEU A 180 -12.16 10.57 2.96
N TYR A 181 -12.74 10.00 1.90
CA TYR A 181 -14.05 10.42 1.39
C TYR A 181 -15.12 10.32 2.46
N LEU A 182 -15.26 9.14 3.08
CA LEU A 182 -16.22 8.92 4.16
C LEU A 182 -15.99 9.89 5.32
N TYR A 183 -14.75 10.26 5.62
CA TYR A 183 -14.43 11.24 6.64
C TYR A 183 -14.82 12.67 6.27
N LEU A 184 -14.59 13.09 5.03
CA LEU A 184 -14.91 14.44 4.58
C LEU A 184 -16.42 14.63 4.38
N THR A 185 -17.14 13.59 3.96
CA THR A 185 -18.58 13.66 3.69
C THR A 185 -19.45 13.26 4.87
N TYR A 186 -18.87 12.85 6.00
CA TYR A 186 -19.64 12.50 7.20
C TYR A 186 -20.43 13.71 7.69
N LYS A 187 -21.75 13.68 7.48
CA LYS A 187 -22.71 14.57 8.12
C LYS A 187 -23.28 13.83 9.33
N GLU A 188 -23.12 14.42 10.49
CA GLU A 188 -23.74 13.93 11.72
C GLU A 188 -25.27 13.94 11.48
N THR A 189 -25.91 12.78 11.62
CA THR A 189 -27.37 12.74 11.69
C THR A 189 -27.74 13.59 12.90
N GLU A 190 -28.39 14.73 12.70
CA GLU A 190 -28.99 15.51 13.78
C GLU A 190 -29.99 14.59 14.48
N ASN A 191 -29.55 13.92 15.56
CA ASN A 191 -30.45 13.32 16.51
C ASN A 191 -31.21 14.47 17.15
N THR A 192 -32.35 14.78 16.55
CA THR A 192 -33.45 15.55 17.08
C THR A 192 -34.02 14.80 18.29
N SER A 193 -33.27 14.77 19.39
CA SER A 193 -33.85 14.60 20.72
C SER A 193 -34.18 15.99 21.25
N THR A 194 -35.23 16.57 20.70
CA THR A 194 -35.92 17.72 21.28
C THR A 194 -36.44 17.28 22.65
N PRO A 195 -36.06 17.93 23.78
CA PRO A 195 -36.83 17.79 24.99
C PRO A 195 -38.10 18.63 24.81
N GLN A 196 -39.22 17.99 24.47
CA GLN A 196 -40.52 18.61 24.70
C GLN A 196 -40.87 18.44 26.18
N LYS A 197 -40.70 19.56 26.88
CA LYS A 197 -41.39 20.07 28.07
C LYS A 197 -42.17 19.09 28.94
#